data_AF-A0A929LA54-F1
#
_entry.id   AF-A0A929LA54-F1
#
_cell.length_a   1.000
_cell.length_b   1.000
_cell.length_c   1.000
_cell.angle_alpha   90.00
_cell.angle_beta   90.00
_cell.angle_gamma   90.00
#
_symmetry.space_group_name_H-M   'P 1'
#
loop_
_entity.id
_entity.type
_entity.pdbx_description
1 polymer ?
#
loop_
_entity_poly.entity_id
_entity_poly.type
_entity_poly.pdbx_seq_one_letter_code
_entity_poly.pdbx_strand_id
1 'polypeptide(L)'
;MRNPKLLGKETDQGGLYTGFDSYRIHGKAEIEEALRAGIVSVDTNVLSNLYRYNEATVDDLLEVLGAVTNRLFLPHQVIREFWRNRQSVISGLGGTSKEARNALSKN
;
A
#
# COMPACT_ATOMS: atom_id res chain seq x y z
N MET A 1 -10.94 29.64 19.74
CA MET A 1 -12.09 28.75 19.51
C MET A 1 -12.20 28.49 18.00
N ARG A 2 -11.93 27.26 17.52
CA ARG A 2 -12.06 26.92 16.08
C ARG A 2 -13.49 26.46 15.81
N ASN A 3 -14.12 27.07 14.80
CA ASN A 3 -15.50 26.82 14.39
C ASN A 3 -15.65 25.45 13.70
N PRO A 4 -16.64 24.60 14.07
CA PRO A 4 -16.84 23.26 13.51
C PRO A 4 -17.82 23.24 12.31
N LYS A 5 -17.74 24.22 11.40
CA LYS A 5 -18.62 24.26 10.21
C LYS A 5 -17.81 24.47 8.93
N LEU A 6 -17.14 23.44 8.43
CA LEU A 6 -16.76 23.33 7.01
C LEU A 6 -16.72 21.85 6.63
N LEU A 7 -17.86 21.18 6.74
CA LEU A 7 -18.12 19.93 6.03
C LEU A 7 -18.90 20.30 4.76
N GLY A 8 -18.23 20.20 3.61
CA GLY A 8 -18.88 20.25 2.30
C GLY A 8 -18.79 21.59 1.58
N LYS A 9 -18.04 21.57 0.48
CA LYS A 9 -17.90 22.57 -0.60
C LYS A 9 -17.01 23.78 -0.28
N GLU A 10 -15.69 23.56 -0.36
CA GLU A 10 -14.83 24.66 -0.81
C GLU A 10 -15.06 24.86 -2.31
N THR A 11 -15.67 26.00 -2.62
CA THR A 11 -15.75 26.55 -3.96
C THR A 11 -14.33 26.84 -4.44
N ASP A 12 -13.99 26.22 -5.57
CA ASP A 12 -12.80 26.46 -6.39
C ASP A 12 -12.55 27.97 -6.60
N GLN A 13 -11.69 28.54 -5.77
CA GLN A 13 -11.06 29.84 -6.00
C GLN A 13 -9.55 29.66 -5.82
N GLY A 14 -8.91 29.04 -6.82
CA GLY A 14 -7.48 29.17 -7.16
C GLY A 14 -6.51 29.35 -5.99
N GLY A 15 -6.52 28.43 -5.03
CA GLY A 15 -5.60 28.43 -3.89
C GLY A 15 -4.27 27.74 -4.23
N LEU A 16 -3.28 27.89 -3.35
CA LEU A 16 -1.94 27.25 -3.50
C LEU A 16 -2.01 25.73 -3.76
N TYR A 17 -3.07 25.08 -3.26
CA TYR A 17 -3.25 23.63 -3.34
C TYR A 17 -4.23 23.18 -4.41
N THR A 18 -4.85 24.07 -5.20
CA THR A 18 -5.77 23.67 -6.27
C THR A 18 -5.05 22.76 -7.28
N GLY A 19 -5.45 21.49 -7.38
CA GLY A 19 -4.80 20.49 -8.24
C GLY A 19 -3.56 19.84 -7.64
N PHE A 20 -3.17 20.26 -6.43
CA PHE A 20 -2.07 19.72 -5.63
C PHE A 20 -2.56 19.36 -4.22
N ASP A 21 -3.83 19.01 -4.09
CA ASP A 21 -4.50 18.77 -2.80
C ASP A 21 -3.78 17.70 -1.98
N SER A 22 -3.15 16.72 -2.65
CA SER A 22 -2.34 15.65 -2.02
C SER A 22 -1.07 16.14 -1.33
N TYR A 23 -0.61 17.37 -1.61
CA TYR A 23 0.57 17.98 -0.98
C TYR A 23 0.21 18.80 0.26
N ARG A 24 -1.08 18.90 0.60
CA ARG A 24 -1.52 19.58 1.82
C ARG A 24 -1.20 18.70 3.03
N ILE A 25 -0.68 19.31 4.09
CA ILE A 25 -0.50 18.60 5.37
C ILE A 25 -1.87 18.41 6.00
N HIS A 26 -2.27 17.16 6.15
CA HIS A 26 -3.55 16.79 6.73
C HIS A 26 -3.47 16.63 8.25
N GLY A 27 -4.52 17.07 8.94
CA GLY A 27 -4.67 16.83 10.36
C GLY A 27 -4.97 15.36 10.65
N LYS A 28 -4.71 14.91 11.89
CA LYS A 28 -4.99 13.52 12.31
C LYS A 28 -6.42 13.08 11.99
N ALA A 29 -7.42 13.91 12.27
CA ALA A 29 -8.83 13.59 12.00
C ALA A 29 -9.14 13.43 10.50
N GLU A 30 -8.49 14.21 9.63
CA GLU A 30 -8.66 14.07 8.18
C GLU A 30 -8.03 12.75 7.67
N ILE A 31 -6.87 12.38 8.21
CA ILE A 31 -6.21 11.10 7.90
C ILE A 31 -7.06 9.92 8.37
N GLU A 32 -7.58 9.98 9.59
CA GLU A 32 -8.47 8.94 10.13
C GLU A 32 -9.71 8.77 9.27
N GLU A 33 -10.34 9.87 8.83
CA GLU A 33 -11.49 9.80 7.93
C GLU A 33 -11.12 9.24 6.56
N ALA A 34 -9.99 9.67 5.98
CA ALA A 34 -9.50 9.13 4.72
C ALA A 34 -9.24 7.62 4.81
N LEU A 35 -8.65 7.15 5.91
CA LEU A 35 -8.44 5.73 6.16
C LEU A 35 -9.75 4.98 6.44
N ARG A 36 -10.78 5.63 6.97
CA ARG A 36 -12.06 5.01 7.30
C ARG A 36 -12.99 4.86 6.08
N ALA A 37 -13.06 5.89 5.25
CA ALA A 37 -14.04 6.00 4.17
C ALA A 37 -13.43 6.00 2.76
N GLY A 38 -12.13 6.28 2.63
CA GLY A 38 -11.46 6.37 1.34
C GLY A 38 -11.27 5.03 0.64
N ILE A 39 -11.14 5.10 -0.70
CA ILE A 39 -10.70 3.98 -1.53
C ILE A 39 -9.25 3.65 -1.17
N VAL A 40 -8.99 2.38 -0.89
CA VAL A 40 -7.66 1.86 -0.61
C VAL A 40 -7.09 1.29 -1.90
N SER A 41 -6.18 2.03 -2.54
CA SER A 41 -5.41 1.51 -3.67
C SER A 41 -4.13 0.86 -3.17
N VAL A 42 -3.88 -0.39 -3.54
CA VAL A 42 -2.69 -1.13 -3.14
C VAL A 42 -1.58 -0.96 -4.18
N ASP A 43 -0.32 -0.90 -3.74
CA ASP A 43 0.87 -0.87 -4.61
C ASP A 43 1.32 -2.28 -5.02
N THR A 44 2.04 -2.40 -6.14
CA THR A 44 2.65 -3.64 -6.63
C THR A 44 3.51 -4.34 -5.59
N ASN A 45 4.27 -3.58 -4.79
CA ASN A 45 5.18 -4.13 -3.79
C ASN A 45 4.44 -4.84 -2.66
N VAL A 46 3.26 -4.36 -2.28
CA VAL A 46 2.45 -5.01 -1.24
C VAL A 46 2.05 -6.42 -1.70
N LEU A 47 1.58 -6.56 -2.94
CA LEU A 47 1.21 -7.86 -3.49
C LEU A 47 2.42 -8.78 -3.69
N SER A 48 3.55 -8.22 -4.14
CA SER A 48 4.76 -8.99 -4.38
C SER A 48 5.41 -9.49 -3.09
N ASN A 49 5.29 -8.73 -2.00
CA ASN A 49 5.84 -9.09 -0.70
C ASN A 49 5.10 -10.27 -0.04
N LEU A 50 3.87 -10.59 -0.44
CA LEU A 50 3.17 -11.81 -0.01
C LEU A 50 4.01 -13.09 -0.24
N TYR A 51 4.87 -13.10 -1.25
CA TYR A 51 5.77 -14.24 -1.51
C TYR A 51 7.04 -14.24 -0.66
N ARG A 52 7.41 -13.10 -0.07
CA ARG A 52 8.65 -12.92 0.69
C ARG A 52 8.44 -13.08 2.20
N TYR A 53 7.22 -12.84 2.66
CA TYR A 53 6.88 -12.89 4.07
C TYR A 53 6.66 -14.31 4.56
N ASN A 54 6.82 -14.49 5.87
CA ASN A 54 6.40 -15.73 6.52
C ASN A 54 4.87 -15.82 6.54
N GLU A 55 4.35 -17.02 6.82
CA GLU A 55 2.92 -17.31 6.81
C GLU A 55 2.12 -16.36 7.72
N ALA A 56 2.56 -16.14 8.96
CA ALA A 56 1.86 -15.25 9.90
C ALA A 56 1.72 -13.81 9.37
N THR A 57 2.78 -13.25 8.78
CA THR A 57 2.74 -11.89 8.21
C THR A 57 1.89 -11.83 6.93
N VAL A 58 1.81 -12.92 6.16
CA VAL A 58 0.89 -13.02 5.03
C VAL A 58 -0.55 -12.99 5.53
N ASP A 59 -0.87 -13.77 6.56
CA ASP A 59 -2.20 -13.83 7.15
C ASP A 59 -2.64 -12.47 7.71
N ASP A 60 -1.76 -11.79 8.47
CA ASP A 60 -2.02 -10.44 9.00
C ASP A 60 -2.32 -9.44 7.87
N LEU A 61 -1.55 -9.49 6.78
CA LEU A 61 -1.76 -8.60 5.63
C LEU A 61 -3.08 -8.90 4.92
N LEU A 62 -3.41 -10.19 4.73
CA LEU A 62 -4.67 -10.59 4.13
C LEU A 62 -5.88 -10.21 5.00
N GLU A 63 -5.75 -10.27 6.33
CA GLU A 63 -6.78 -9.80 7.25
C GLU A 63 -7.03 -8.29 7.09
N VAL A 64 -5.97 -7.48 7.05
CA VAL A 64 -6.08 -6.03 6.86
C VAL A 64 -6.72 -5.69 5.51
N LEU A 65 -6.30 -6.35 4.42
CA LEU A 65 -6.91 -6.16 3.10
C LEU A 65 -8.38 -6.62 3.11
N GLY A 66 -8.68 -7.72 3.80
CA GLY A 66 -10.01 -8.27 4.01
C GLY A 66 -10.95 -7.26 4.67
N ALA A 67 -10.49 -6.59 5.72
CA ALA A 67 -11.25 -5.57 6.44
C ALA A 67 -11.65 -4.35 5.59
N VAL A 68 -10.95 -4.12 4.47
CA VAL A 68 -11.21 -2.99 3.57
C VAL A 68 -11.72 -3.42 2.19
N THR A 69 -12.10 -4.69 2.00
CA THR A 69 -12.49 -5.27 0.71
C THR A 69 -13.49 -4.42 -0.08
N ASN A 70 -14.53 -3.88 0.59
CA ASN A 70 -15.59 -3.08 -0.05
C ASN A 70 -15.09 -1.76 -0.67
N ARG A 71 -13.87 -1.33 -0.33
CA ARG A 71 -13.24 -0.10 -0.79
C ARG A 71 -11.82 -0.35 -1.31
N LEU A 72 -11.45 -1.61 -1.50
CA LEU A 72 -10.17 -2.02 -2.04
C LEU A 72 -10.19 -1.84 -3.56
N PHE A 73 -9.21 -1.13 -4.09
CA PHE A 73 -9.00 -0.94 -5.51
C PHE A 73 -7.64 -1.47 -5.93
N LEU A 74 -7.61 -2.26 -6.99
CA LEU A 74 -6.39 -2.76 -7.60
C LEU A 74 -6.23 -2.11 -8.98
N PRO A 75 -5.36 -1.10 -9.14
CA PRO A 75 -5.10 -0.51 -10.44
C PRO A 75 -4.63 -1.55 -11.45
N HIS A 76 -5.05 -1.41 -12.71
CA HIS A 76 -4.58 -2.30 -13.79
C HIS A 76 -3.05 -2.36 -13.89
N GLN A 77 -2.37 -1.22 -13.69
CA GLN A 77 -0.92 -1.14 -13.66
C GLN A 77 -0.32 -2.05 -12.57
N VAL A 78 -0.91 -2.03 -11.37
CA VAL A 78 -0.44 -2.82 -10.23
C VAL A 78 -0.51 -4.31 -10.54
N ILE A 79 -1.63 -4.77 -11.12
CA ILE A 79 -1.78 -6.17 -11.55
C ILE A 79 -0.78 -6.53 -12.65
N ARG A 80 -0.61 -5.66 -13.64
CA ARG A 80 0.35 -5.86 -14.74
C ARG A 80 1.79 -5.99 -14.22
N GLU A 81 2.21 -5.10 -13.33
CA GLU A 81 3.54 -5.13 -12.75
C GLU A 81 3.73 -6.33 -11.82
N PHE A 82 2.71 -6.70 -11.05
CA PHE A 82 2.72 -7.91 -10.24
C PHE A 82 3.03 -9.14 -11.09
N TRP A 83 2.29 -9.35 -12.19
CA TRP A 83 2.52 -10.50 -13.06
C TRP A 83 3.90 -10.49 -13.72
N ARG A 84 4.38 -9.31 -14.14
CA ARG A 84 5.71 -9.16 -14.74
C ARG A 84 6.83 -9.49 -13.73
N ASN A 85 6.69 -9.03 -12.49
CA ASN A 85 7.76 -9.11 -11.49
C ASN A 85 7.71 -10.42 -10.68
N ARG A 86 6.58 -11.14 -10.70
CA ARG A 86 6.34 -12.36 -9.91
C ARG A 86 7.46 -13.40 -10.03
N GLN A 87 7.90 -13.71 -11.25
CA GLN A 87 8.94 -14.72 -11.47
C GLN A 87 10.28 -14.32 -10.86
N SER A 88 10.65 -13.05 -10.97
CA SER A 88 11.89 -12.51 -10.39
C SER A 88 11.86 -12.59 -8.86
N VAL A 89 10.75 -12.20 -8.25
CA VAL A 89 10.56 -12.26 -6.79
C VAL A 89 10.68 -13.70 -6.27
N ILE A 90 10.04 -14.66 -6.93
CA ILE A 90 10.11 -16.08 -6.55
C ILE A 90 11.53 -16.64 -6.74
N SER A 91 12.20 -16.31 -7.85
CA SER A 91 13.57 -16.78 -8.11
C SER A 91 14.60 -16.26 -7.09
N GLY A 92 14.41 -15.03 -6.58
CA GLY A 92 15.30 -14.43 -5.59
C GLY A 92 15.29 -15.18 -4.25
N LEU A 93 14.16 -15.77 -3.85
CA LEU A 93 14.04 -16.55 -2.61
C LEU A 93 14.91 -17.82 -2.65
N GLY A 94 14.99 -18.49 -3.81
CA GLY A 94 15.82 -19.68 -3.99
C GLY A 94 17.32 -19.38 -4.04
N GLY A 95 17.71 -18.22 -4.57
CA GLY A 95 19.11 -17.78 -4.65
C GLY A 95 19.74 -17.54 -3.28
N THR A 96 19.06 -16.75 -2.43
CA THR A 96 19.57 -16.41 -1.09
C THR A 96 19.72 -17.63 -0.18
N SER A 97 18.79 -18.59 -0.25
CA SER A 97 18.91 -19.86 0.49
C SER A 97 20.10 -20.70 0.03
N LYS A 98 20.41 -20.68 -1.28
CA LYS A 98 21.54 -21.40 -1.87
C LYS A 98 22.88 -20.73 -1.50
N GLU A 99 22.93 -19.40 -1.52
CA GLU A 99 24.10 -18.63 -1.11
C GLU A 99 24.40 -18.78 0.38
N ALA A 100 23.37 -18.72 1.24
CA ALA A 100 23.51 -18.98 2.67
C ALA A 100 24.03 -20.40 2.93
N ARG A 101 23.46 -21.43 2.27
CA ARG A 101 23.99 -22.81 2.39
C ARG A 101 25.45 -22.93 1.96
N ASN A 102 25.82 -22.30 0.84
CA ASN A 102 27.19 -22.33 0.34
C ASN A 102 28.18 -21.59 1.25
N ALA A 103 27.73 -20.57 1.99
CA ALA A 103 28.53 -19.88 2.99
C ALA A 103 28.74 -20.74 4.25
N LEU A 104 27.72 -21.49 4.69
CA LEU A 104 27.86 -22.43 5.81
C LEU A 104 28.72 -23.65 5.47
N SER A 105 28.76 -24.10 4.22
CA SER A 105 29.56 -25.28 3.81
C SER A 105 31.03 -24.98 3.54
N LYS A 106 31.47 -23.72 3.67
CA LYS A 106 32.86 -23.27 3.47
C LYS A 106 33.64 -23.06 4.78
N ASN A 107 33.01 -23.32 5.93
CA ASN A 107 33.67 -23.46 7.24
C ASN A 107 33.70 -24.94 7.63
#